data_AF-A0A2T2WQY6-F1
#
_entry.id   AF-A0A2T2WQY6-F1
#
_cell.length_a   1.000
_cell.length_b   1.000
_cell.length_c   1.000
_cell.angle_alpha   90.00
_cell.angle_beta   90.00
_cell.angle_gamma   90.00
#
_symmetry.space_group_name_H-M   'P 1'
#
loop_
_entity.id
_entity.type
_entity.pdbx_description
1 polymer ?
#
loop_
_entity_poly.entity_id
_entity_poly.type
_entity_poly.pdbx_seq_one_letter_code
_entity_poly.pdbx_strand_id
1 'polypeptide(L)' 'MMDDLLAPMHIVVLLIVALLVFGPKRLPHLGSDLAKGIKAFQQELHGSNTLSAHVPSEDSQNPNSSSNNHGS' A
#
# COMPACT_ATOMS: atom_id res chain seq x y z
N MET A 1 -0.23 -10.79 32.86
CA MET A 1 -1.71 -10.85 32.89
C MET A 1 -2.33 -10.51 31.53
N MET A 2 -1.66 -9.75 30.65
CA MET A 2 -2.16 -9.45 29.29
C MET A 2 -1.75 -10.50 28.25
N ASP A 3 -0.88 -11.42 28.66
CA ASP A 3 -0.22 -12.43 27.85
C ASP A 3 -1.19 -13.54 27.43
N ASP A 4 -2.27 -13.75 28.20
CA ASP A 4 -3.36 -14.68 27.91
C ASP A 4 -4.20 -14.26 26.70
N LEU A 5 -4.42 -12.95 26.51
CA LEU A 5 -5.26 -12.42 25.42
C LEU A 5 -4.56 -12.52 24.06
N LEU A 6 -3.24 -12.33 24.05
CA LEU A 6 -2.40 -12.47 22.85
C LEU A 6 -1.84 -13.87 22.66
N ALA A 7 -2.23 -14.83 23.50
CA ALA A 7 -1.80 -16.20 23.34
C ALA A 7 -2.20 -16.70 21.93
N PRO A 8 -1.27 -17.31 21.16
CA PRO A 8 -1.51 -17.68 19.77
C PRO A 8 -2.78 -18.51 19.57
N MET A 9 -3.10 -19.37 20.54
CA MET A 9 -4.31 -20.18 20.53
C MET A 9 -5.60 -19.36 20.60
N HIS A 10 -5.67 -18.33 21.44
CA HIS A 10 -6.85 -17.46 21.55
C HIS A 10 -7.06 -16.63 20.28
N ILE A 11 -5.97 -16.13 19.69
CA ILE A 11 -6.02 -15.39 18.42
C ILE A 11 -6.60 -16.27 17.31
N VAL A 12 -6.19 -17.54 17.20
CA VAL A 12 -6.74 -18.47 16.20
C VAL A 12 -8.24 -18.69 16.39
N VAL A 13 -8.70 -18.89 17.64
CA VAL A 13 -10.14 -19.05 17.93
C VAL A 13 -10.93 -17.79 17.56
N LEU A 14 -10.42 -16.61 17.92
CA LEU A 14 -11.06 -15.33 17.59
C LEU A 14 -11.10 -15.09 16.08
N LEU A 15 -10.05 -15.51 15.37
CA LEU A 15 -9.96 -15.44 13.92
C LEU A 15 -10.96 -16.39 13.26
N ILE A 16 -11.18 -17.60 13.79
CA ILE A 16 -12.23 -18.52 13.32
C ILE A 16 -13.62 -17.91 13.52
N VAL A 17 -13.91 -17.32 14.68
CA VAL A 17 -15.21 -16.67 14.94
C VAL A 17 -15.41 -15.47 14.00
N ALA A 18 -14.37 -14.65 13.82
CA ALA A 18 -14.41 -13.53 12.87
C ALA A 18 -14.59 -14.02 11.43
N LEU A 19 -13.94 -15.13 11.03
CA LEU A 19 -14.13 -15.77 9.73
C LEU A 19 -15.54 -16.32 9.54
N LEU A 20 -16.22 -16.76 10.60
CA LEU A 20 -17.61 -17.19 10.51
C LEU A 20 -18.57 -16.02 10.32
N VAL A 21 -18.33 -14.89 11.00
CA VAL A 21 -19.17 -13.68 10.90
C VAL A 21 -18.91 -12.92 9.60
N PHE A 22 -17.65 -12.64 9.30
CA PHE A 22 -17.24 -11.85 8.13
C PHE A 22 -17.05 -12.74 6.88
N GLY A 23 -16.67 -14.01 7.03
CA GLY A 23 -16.36 -14.90 5.92
C GLY A 23 -14.87 -14.88 5.52
N PRO A 24 -14.27 -16.03 5.15
CA PRO A 24 -12.87 -16.13 4.71
C PRO A 24 -12.55 -15.30 3.46
N LYS A 25 -13.56 -15.02 2.62
CA LYS A 25 -13.39 -14.18 1.43
C LYS A 25 -13.44 -12.68 1.72
N ARG A 26 -14.06 -12.23 2.82
CA ARG A 26 -14.18 -10.80 3.13
C ARG A 26 -12.99 -10.27 3.94
N LEU A 27 -12.38 -11.11 4.78
CA LEU A 27 -11.16 -10.74 5.52
C LEU A 27 -10.01 -10.22 4.64
N PRO A 28 -9.61 -10.88 3.53
CA PRO A 28 -8.55 -10.36 2.66
C PRO A 28 -8.95 -9.08 1.92
N HIS A 29 -10.23 -8.93 1.57
CA HIS A 29 -10.74 -7.70 0.94
C HIS A 29 -10.67 -6.51 1.90
N LEU A 30 -11.24 -6.65 3.10
CA LEU A 30 -11.22 -5.64 4.16
C LEU A 30 -9.78 -5.31 4.58
N GLY A 31 -8.93 -6.33 4.73
CA GLY A 31 -7.52 -6.17 5.09
C GLY A 31 -6.71 -5.41 4.03
N SER A 32 -6.96 -5.65 2.75
CA SER A 32 -6.28 -4.94 1.65
C SER A 32 -6.63 -3.45 1.64
N ASP A 33 -7.89 -3.10 1.90
CA ASP A 33 -8.35 -1.72 1.93
C ASP A 33 -7.85 -0.97 3.18
N LEU A 34 -7.90 -1.63 4.35
CA LEU A 34 -7.29 -1.13 5.58
C LEU A 34 -5.78 -0.94 5.44
N ALA A 35 -5.07 -1.90 4.84
CA ALA A 35 -3.62 -1.82 4.65
C ALA A 35 -3.22 -0.65 3.76
N LYS A 36 -3.97 -0.36 2.69
CA LYS A 36 -3.75 0.84 1.85
C LYS A 36 -3.94 2.13 2.67
N GLY A 37 -4.98 2.21 3.48
CA GLY A 37 -5.22 3.36 4.37
C GLY A 37 -4.13 3.55 5.42
N ILE A 38 -3.69 2.47 6.08
CA ILE A 38 -2.59 2.49 7.03
C ILE A 38 -1.27 2.86 6.34
N LYS A 39 -1.04 2.39 5.11
CA LYS A 39 0.17 2.74 4.33
C LYS A 39 0.20 4.24 4.00
N ALA A 40 -0.92 4.80 3.56
CA ALA A 40 -1.04 6.25 3.32
C ALA A 40 -0.82 7.02 4.63
N PHE A 41 -1.49 6.61 5.71
CA PHE A 41 -1.33 7.21 7.03
C PHE A 41 0.13 7.16 7.52
N GLN A 42 0.82 6.02 7.38
CA GLN A 42 2.24 5.91 7.73
C GLN A 42 3.11 6.79 6.84
N GLN A 43 2.78 6.95 5.56
CA GLN A 43 3.52 7.81 4.64
C GLN A 43 3.38 9.30 4.99
N GLU A 44 2.20 9.72 5.46
CA GLU A 44 1.98 11.04 6.05
C GLU A 44 2.73 11.21 7.38
N LEU A 45 2.61 10.23 8.28
CA LEU A 45 3.25 10.28 9.61
C LEU A 45 4.78 10.24 9.54
N HIS A 46 5.34 9.48 8.60
CA HIS A 46 6.79 9.34 8.37
C HIS A 46 7.28 10.37 7.35
N GLY A 47 6.56 11.49 7.19
CA GLY A 47 6.79 12.52 6.19
C GLY A 47 8.28 12.72 5.89
N SER A 48 8.64 12.51 4.62
CA SER A 48 9.93 12.83 3.98
C SER A 48 11.01 11.74 3.88
N ASN A 49 10.75 10.57 3.26
CA ASN A 49 11.86 9.85 2.59
C ASN A 49 11.51 8.88 1.45
N THR A 50 10.61 9.21 0.52
CA THR A 50 10.56 8.47 -0.76
C THR A 50 10.36 9.40 -1.95
N LEU A 51 11.45 10.05 -2.37
CA LEU A 51 11.78 10.12 -3.79
C LEU A 51 12.07 8.69 -4.28
N SER A 52 11.05 7.83 -4.41
CA SER A 52 11.15 6.58 -5.17
C SER A 52 9.78 5.93 -5.24
N ALA A 53 9.46 5.33 -6.38
CA ALA A 53 8.18 4.67 -6.73
C ALA A 53 7.11 5.55 -7.43
N HIS A 54 7.52 6.57 -8.18
CA HIS A 54 6.88 6.88 -9.45
C HIS A 54 7.77 6.35 -10.58
N VAL A 55 7.56 5.10 -10.96
CA VAL A 55 7.91 4.61 -12.30
C VAL A 55 6.62 4.17 -12.96
N PRO A 56 5.87 5.06 -13.61
CA PRO A 56 5.26 4.74 -14.88
C PRO A 56 6.37 4.82 -15.91
N SER A 57 6.90 3.65 -16.23
CA SER A 57 7.41 3.42 -17.58
C SER A 57 6.22 3.54 -18.53
N GLU A 58 6.45 4.15 -19.71
CA GLU A 58 5.51 4.31 -20.84
C GLU A 58 4.53 5.50 -20.65
N ASP A 59 4.46 6.53 -21.49
CA ASP A 59 4.79 6.70 -22.91
C ASP A 59 4.78 8.23 -23.21
N SER A 60 5.40 8.67 -24.30
CA SER A 60 5.37 10.04 -24.88
C SER A 60 6.44 11.05 -24.44
N GLN A 61 7.70 10.79 -24.78
CA GLN A 61 8.69 11.85 -25.01
C GLN A 61 9.12 11.86 -26.48
N ASN A 62 8.22 12.30 -27.36
CA ASN A 62 8.57 12.82 -28.68
C ASN A 62 7.82 14.14 -28.89
N PRO A 63 8.54 15.26 -28.85
CA PRO A 63 8.35 16.25 -29.89
C PRO A 63 9.70 16.67 -30.45
N ASN A 64 10.03 16.14 -31.61
CA ASN A 64 10.80 16.82 -32.64
C ASN A 64 10.32 18.28 -32.75
N SER A 65 11.11 19.25 -32.28
CA SER A 65 10.93 20.68 -32.56
C SER A 65 12.21 21.46 -32.30
N SER A 66 12.93 21.73 -33.40
CA SER A 66 13.56 23.02 -33.69
C SER A 66 14.62 23.57 -32.72
N SER A 67 15.89 23.47 -33.13
CA SER A 67 16.72 24.68 -33.25
C SER A 67 17.93 24.37 -34.14
N ASN A 68 17.67 24.35 -35.44
CA ASN A 68 18.69 24.41 -36.48
C ASN A 68 19.28 25.84 -36.50
N ASN A 69 20.59 25.95 -36.71
CA ASN A 69 21.37 27.15 -37.00
C ASN A 69 21.65 28.15 -35.87
N HIS A 70 22.90 28.18 -35.44
CA HIS A 70 23.67 29.43 -35.52
C HIS A 70 25.09 29.10 -35.99
N GLY A 71 25.33 29.35 -37.27
CA GLY A 71 26.65 29.27 -37.88
C GLY A 71 27.39 30.60 -37.78
N SER A 72 28.69 30.49 -38.09
CA SER A 72 29.66 31.54 -38.41
C SER A 72 30.18 32.39 -37.25
#